data_AF-A0A517MWP7-F1
#
_entry.id   AF-A0A517MWP7-F1
#
_cell.length_a   1.000
_cell.length_b   1.000
_cell.length_c   1.000
_cell.angle_alpha   90.00
_cell.angle_beta   90.00
_cell.angle_gamma   90.00
#
_symmetry.space_group_name_H-M   'P 1'
#
loop_
_entity.id
_entity.type
_entity.pdbx_description
1 polymer ?
#
loop_
_entity_poly.entity_id
_entity_poly.type
_entity_poly.pdbx_seq_one_letter_code
_entity_poly.pdbx_strand_id
1 'polypeptide(L)'
;MLAVDGKTAKQGIDDNGRPLHMLNAFVHDVQAVVGQWSTGAEKTNEPTLLCRHLVALLETYPMLRLITGDAMFAQRPLAELICGQGRDYLLQIEANQGDTLDRQVFQCHPH
;
A
#
# COMPACT_ATOMS: atom_id res chain seq x y z
N MET A 1 -9.43 8.44 -2.92
CA MET A 1 -8.89 7.42 -1.99
C MET A 1 -7.99 6.49 -2.76
N LEU A 2 -6.83 6.15 -2.20
CA LEU A 2 -5.86 5.20 -2.74
C LEU A 2 -5.88 3.93 -1.90
N ALA A 3 -6.11 2.78 -2.53
CA ALA A 3 -5.94 1.48 -1.90
C ALA A 3 -4.64 0.84 -2.37
N VAL A 4 -3.88 0.27 -1.45
CA VAL A 4 -2.67 -0.49 -1.75
C VAL A 4 -2.87 -1.94 -1.35
N ASP A 5 -2.62 -2.84 -2.31
CA ASP A 5 -2.84 -4.27 -2.18
C ASP A 5 -1.64 -5.06 -2.72
N GLY A 6 -1.27 -6.10 -1.99
CA GLY A 6 -0.27 -7.07 -2.39
C GLY A 6 -0.91 -8.29 -3.03
N LYS A 7 -0.65 -8.54 -4.31
CA LYS A 7 -1.25 -9.64 -5.06
C LYS A 7 -0.19 -10.60 -5.58
N THR A 8 -0.25 -11.84 -5.11
CA THR A 8 0.51 -12.95 -5.71
C THR A 8 -0.28 -13.55 -6.88
N ALA A 9 0.29 -13.52 -8.08
CA ALA A 9 -0.28 -14.19 -9.23
C ALA A 9 -0.04 -15.70 -9.13
N LYS A 10 -1.11 -16.49 -8.92
CA LYS A 10 -1.03 -17.97 -8.82
C LYS A 10 -0.46 -18.66 -10.08
N GLN A 11 -0.55 -18.02 -11.25
CA GLN A 11 -0.05 -18.54 -12.52
C GLN A 11 0.99 -17.61 -13.18
N GLY A 12 1.33 -16.49 -12.54
CA GLY A 12 2.39 -15.59 -12.99
C GLY A 12 3.70 -16.03 -12.37
N ILE A 13 4.72 -16.21 -13.21
CA ILE A 13 6.09 -16.51 -12.78
C ILE A 13 6.98 -15.36 -13.24
N ASP A 14 7.85 -14.90 -12.35
CA ASP A 14 8.90 -13.93 -12.70
C ASP A 14 10.00 -14.61 -13.56
N ASP A 15 10.93 -13.82 -14.08
CA ASP A 15 12.09 -14.31 -14.86
C ASP A 15 12.96 -15.34 -14.11
N ASN A 16 12.80 -15.43 -12.78
CA ASN A 16 13.49 -16.38 -11.91
C ASN A 16 12.64 -17.62 -11.56
N GLY A 17 11.47 -17.79 -12.17
CA GLY A 17 10.56 -18.91 -11.96
C GLY A 17 9.85 -18.89 -10.60
N ARG A 18 9.81 -17.75 -9.90
CA ARG A 18 9.11 -17.59 -8.62
C ARG A 18 7.72 -17.01 -8.84
N PRO A 19 6.76 -17.28 -7.93
CA PRO A 19 5.44 -16.66 -8.01
C PRO A 19 5.56 -15.13 -8.13
N LEU A 20 4.98 -14.57 -9.18
CA LEU A 20 5.02 -13.14 -9.43
C LEU A 20 4.19 -12.45 -8.35
N HIS A 21 4.88 -11.71 -7.48
CA HIS A 21 4.26 -10.94 -6.42
C HIS A 21 4.31 -9.47 -6.77
N MET A 22 3.14 -8.83 -6.79
CA MET A 22 2.99 -7.44 -7.23
C MET A 22 2.27 -6.62 -6.17
N LEU A 23 2.76 -5.39 -6.00
CA LEU A 23 2.11 -4.35 -5.26
C LEU A 23 1.28 -3.50 -6.23
N ASN A 24 0.00 -3.33 -5.93
CA ASN A 24 -0.93 -2.54 -6.73
C ASN A 24 -1.39 -1.31 -5.94
N ALA A 25 -1.41 -0.17 -6.61
CA ALA A 25 -1.96 1.10 -6.14
C ALA A 25 -3.22 1.42 -6.95
N PHE A 26 -4.38 1.31 -6.31
CA PHE A 26 -5.70 1.45 -6.92
C PHE A 26 -6.41 2.72 -6.44
N VAL A 27 -6.83 3.59 -7.36
CA VAL A 27 -7.58 4.79 -7.02
C VAL A 27 -9.07 4.53 -7.17
N HIS A 28 -9.79 4.64 -6.06
CA HIS A 28 -11.21 4.33 -6.00
C HIS A 28 -12.08 5.34 -6.78
N ASP A 29 -11.63 6.58 -6.91
CA ASP A 29 -12.41 7.63 -7.61
C ASP A 29 -12.54 7.34 -9.10
N VAL A 30 -11.44 6.89 -9.72
CA VAL A 30 -11.36 6.57 -11.15
C VAL A 30 -11.45 5.08 -11.45
N GLN A 31 -11.63 4.24 -10.41
CA GLN A 31 -11.70 2.78 -10.51
C GLN A 31 -10.53 2.17 -11.31
N ALA A 32 -9.32 2.69 -11.11
CA ALA A 32 -8.16 2.33 -11.93
C ALA A 32 -6.90 2.06 -11.09
N VAL A 33 -6.07 1.14 -11.57
CA VAL A 33 -4.72 0.92 -11.05
C VAL A 33 -3.81 2.01 -11.62
N VAL A 34 -3.23 2.81 -10.75
CA VAL A 34 -2.34 3.95 -11.08
C VAL A 34 -0.87 3.64 -10.84
N GLY A 35 -0.57 2.54 -10.14
CA GLY A 35 0.79 2.06 -9.92
C GLY A 35 0.78 0.56 -9.71
N GLN A 36 1.77 -0.11 -10.29
CA GLN A 36 1.96 -1.56 -10.14
C GLN A 36 3.45 -1.87 -10.18
N TRP A 37 3.94 -2.58 -9.17
CA TRP A 37 5.36 -2.86 -9.02
C TRP A 37 5.60 -4.29 -8.56
N SER A 38 6.64 -4.94 -9.10
CA SER A 38 7.00 -6.31 -8.73
C SER A 38 8.05 -6.32 -7.61
N THR A 39 7.77 -7.06 -6.53
CA THR A 39 8.74 -7.26 -5.44
C THR A 39 9.94 -8.11 -5.87
N GLY A 40 9.73 -9.06 -6.79
CA GLY A 40 10.76 -9.92 -7.34
C GLY A 40 11.82 -9.14 -8.14
N ALA A 41 11.36 -8.22 -9.01
CA ALA A 41 12.24 -7.38 -9.81
C ALA A 41 13.12 -6.47 -8.94
N GLU A 42 12.56 -5.89 -7.88
CA GLU A 42 13.28 -4.98 -6.98
C GLU A 42 13.96 -5.68 -5.79
N LYS A 43 13.87 -7.02 -5.71
CA LYS A 43 14.41 -7.87 -4.63
C LYS A 43 14.09 -7.32 -3.24
N THR A 44 12.83 -6.93 -3.01
CA THR A 44 12.38 -6.32 -1.76
C THR A 44 11.00 -6.84 -1.33
N ASN A 45 10.44 -6.32 -0.23
CA ASN A 45 9.10 -6.66 0.24
C ASN A 45 8.09 -5.54 -0.11
N GLU A 46 6.79 -5.84 -0.08
CA GLU A 46 5.71 -4.90 -0.42
C GLU A 46 5.76 -3.56 0.33
N PRO A 47 5.88 -3.51 1.68
CA PRO A 47 5.90 -2.23 2.38
C PRO A 47 7.13 -1.39 2.04
N THR A 48 8.29 -2.00 1.81
CA THR A 48 9.48 -1.27 1.35
C THR A 48 9.29 -0.74 -0.07
N LEU A 49 8.70 -1.55 -0.95
CA LEU A 49 8.38 -1.16 -2.33
C LEU A 49 7.40 0.03 -2.34
N LEU A 50 6.37 -0.02 -1.50
CA LEU A 50 5.41 1.07 -1.34
C LEU A 50 6.11 2.34 -0.87
N CYS A 51 6.93 2.28 0.19
CA CYS A 51 7.68 3.45 0.68
C CYS A 51 8.50 4.13 -0.42
N ARG A 52 9.10 3.36 -1.33
CA ARG A 52 9.92 3.90 -2.44
C ARG A 52 9.09 4.65 -3.47
N HIS A 53 7.92 4.14 -3.83
CA HIS A 53 7.10 4.69 -4.92
C HIS A 53 6.00 5.63 -4.46
N LEU A 54 5.63 5.58 -3.17
CA LEU A 54 4.49 6.33 -2.64
C LEU A 54 4.67 7.84 -2.80
N VAL A 55 5.85 8.39 -2.54
CA VAL A 55 6.09 9.84 -2.68
C VAL A 55 5.82 10.30 -4.11
N ALA A 56 6.46 9.66 -5.09
CA ALA A 56 6.26 9.97 -6.51
C ALA A 56 4.79 9.80 -6.94
N LEU A 57 4.10 8.78 -6.41
CA LEU A 57 2.69 8.57 -6.68
C LEU A 57 1.81 9.68 -6.09
N LEU A 58 2.08 10.12 -4.86
CA LEU A 58 1.35 11.21 -4.23
C LEU A 58 1.67 12.59 -4.83
N GLU A 59 2.84 12.77 -5.43
CA GLU A 59 3.19 13.96 -6.23
C GLU A 59 2.45 13.96 -7.58
N THR A 60 2.34 12.79 -8.22
CA THR A 60 1.59 12.62 -9.47
C THR A 60 0.09 12.80 -9.26
N TYR A 61 -0.42 12.34 -8.11
CA TYR A 61 -1.84 12.37 -7.77
C TYR A 61 -2.06 13.11 -6.43
N PRO A 62 -1.89 14.45 -6.40
CA PRO A 62 -1.98 15.25 -5.17
C PRO A 62 -3.40 15.27 -4.56
N MET A 63 -4.41 14.88 -5.33
CA MET A 63 -5.80 14.71 -4.89
C MET A 63 -6.01 13.50 -3.96
N LEU A 64 -5.02 12.59 -3.85
CA LEU A 64 -5.10 11.43 -2.97
C LEU A 64 -4.83 11.85 -1.53
N ARG A 65 -5.91 11.96 -0.74
CA ARG A 65 -5.86 12.39 0.66
C ARG A 65 -5.81 11.22 1.65
N LEU A 66 -6.47 10.13 1.31
CA LEU A 66 -6.58 8.93 2.14
C LEU A 66 -5.93 7.76 1.42
N ILE A 67 -4.94 7.15 2.06
CA ILE A 67 -4.33 5.89 1.65
C ILE A 67 -4.88 4.77 2.54
N THR A 68 -5.16 3.61 1.97
CA THR A 68 -5.68 2.44 2.68
C THR A 68 -4.87 1.20 2.33
N GLY A 69 -4.69 0.28 3.28
CA GLY A 69 -4.00 -0.99 3.02
C GLY A 69 -4.25 -2.05 4.09
N ASP A 70 -3.75 -3.24 3.84
CA ASP A 70 -3.76 -4.38 4.77
C ASP A 70 -2.78 -4.20 5.96
N ALA A 71 -2.94 -5.04 6.99
CA ALA A 71 -2.10 -5.13 8.18
C ALA A 71 -0.61 -5.24 7.88
N MET A 72 -0.23 -5.88 6.77
CA MET A 72 1.18 -5.97 6.36
C MET A 72 1.84 -4.60 6.14
N PHE A 73 1.04 -3.58 5.78
CA PHE A 73 1.49 -2.21 5.60
C PHE A 73 1.43 -1.38 6.89
N ALA A 74 1.02 -1.96 8.02
CA ALA A 74 0.97 -1.30 9.33
C ALA A 74 2.35 -1.11 9.97
N GLN A 75 3.32 -0.62 9.20
CA GLN A 75 4.69 -0.38 9.65
C GLN A 75 4.88 1.11 9.96
N ARG A 76 5.53 1.41 11.10
CA ARG A 76 5.83 2.80 11.51
C ARG A 76 6.48 3.65 10.40
N PRO A 77 7.52 3.17 9.69
CA PRO A 77 8.16 3.96 8.65
C PRO A 77 7.21 4.41 7.53
N LEU A 78 6.25 3.56 7.16
CA LEU A 78 5.27 3.89 6.13
C LEU A 78 4.24 4.89 6.65
N ALA A 79 3.75 4.70 7.88
CA ALA A 79 2.83 5.64 8.52
C ALA A 79 3.47 7.03 8.68
N GLU A 80 4.73 7.10 9.13
CA GLU A 80 5.49 8.35 9.24
C GLU A 80 5.71 9.00 7.87
N LEU A 81 5.99 8.21 6.82
CA LEU A 81 6.16 8.73 5.47
C LEU A 81 4.84 9.32 4.93
N ILE A 82 3.71 8.61 5.07
CA ILE A 82 2.39 9.10 4.66
C ILE A 82 2.01 10.36 5.45
N CYS A 83 2.31 10.37 6.75
CA CYS A 83 2.00 11.50 7.62
C CYS A 83 2.88 12.73 7.36
N GLY A 84 4.17 12.53 7.11
CA GLY A 84 5.08 13.60 6.71
C GLY A 84 4.72 14.20 5.36
N GLN A 85 3.99 13.45 4.55
CA GLN A 85 3.36 13.92 3.32
C GLN A 85 2.03 14.66 3.61
N GLY A 86 1.46 14.63 4.82
CA GLY A 86 0.20 15.32 5.14
C GLY A 86 -1.03 14.63 4.53
N ARG A 87 -0.94 13.30 4.37
CA ARG A 87 -2.04 12.45 3.92
C ARG A 87 -2.48 11.54 5.08
N ASP A 88 -3.75 11.15 5.09
CA ASP A 88 -4.31 10.24 6.09
C ASP A 88 -4.06 8.78 5.70
N TYR A 89 -3.85 7.92 6.72
CA TYR A 89 -3.62 6.50 6.50
C TYR A 89 -4.57 5.62 7.31
N LEU A 90 -5.28 4.73 6.61
CA LEU A 90 -6.21 3.77 7.21
C LEU A 90 -5.75 2.34 6.95
N LEU A 91 -5.50 1.59 8.02
CA LEU A 91 -5.06 0.20 7.95
C LEU A 91 -6.17 -0.72 8.43
N GLN A 92 -6.42 -1.78 7.67
CA GLN A 92 -7.24 -2.89 8.14
C GLN A 92 -6.31 -3.88 8.84
N ILE A 93 -6.51 -4.09 10.13
CA ILE A 93 -5.77 -5.09 10.90
C ILE A 93 -6.64 -6.34 11.01
N GLU A 94 -6.14 -7.48 10.54
CA GLU A 94 -6.76 -8.77 10.83
C GLU A 94 -6.53 -9.10 12.31
N ALA A 95 -7.59 -9.13 13.12
CA ALA A 95 -7.49 -9.62 14.48
C ALA A 95 -7.26 -11.13 14.48
N ASN A 96 -6.18 -11.57 15.11
CA ASN A 96 -5.86 -12.98 15.24
C ASN A 96 -6.85 -13.67 16.19
N GLN A 97 -7.85 -14.35 15.60
CA GLN A 97 -8.81 -15.27 16.21
C GLN A 97 -9.85 -14.64 17.16
N GLY A 98 -10.97 -14.18 16.56
CA GLY A 98 -12.19 -13.81 17.29
C GLY A 98 -13.03 -12.73 16.62
N ASP A 99 -13.46 -12.95 15.37
CA ASP A 99 -14.58 -12.26 14.70
C ASP A 99 -14.66 -10.72 14.80
N THR A 100 -13.54 -9.99 14.70
CA THR A 100 -13.59 -8.52 14.56
C THR A 100 -12.42 -8.04 13.71
N LEU A 101 -12.70 -7.49 12.53
CA LEU A 101 -11.71 -6.71 11.78
C LEU A 101 -11.49 -5.40 12.52
N ASP A 102 -10.32 -5.21 13.14
CA ASP A 102 -9.96 -3.93 13.74
C ASP A 102 -9.45 -2.99 12.64
N ARG A 103 -9.76 -1.70 12.75
CA ARG A 103 -9.26 -0.69 11.80
C ARG A 103 -8.42 0.32 12.56
N GLN A 104 -7.12 0.34 12.27
CA GLN A 104 -6.26 1.38 12.79
C GLN A 104 -6.28 2.58 11.88
N VAL A 105 -6.76 3.71 12.39
CA VAL A 105 -6.73 4.98 11.67
C VAL A 105 -5.56 5.80 12.20
N PHE A 106 -4.59 6.08 11.34
CA PHE A 106 -3.58 7.10 11.58
C PHE A 106 -4.06 8.38 10.91
N GLN A 107 -4.71 9.24 11.69
CA GLN A 107 -5.12 10.57 11.25
C GLN A 107 -3.95 11.53 11.37
N CYS A 108 -3.52 12.08 10.24
CA CYS A 108 -2.48 13.08 10.24
C CYS A 108 -3.14 14.44 10.38
N HIS A 109 -3.06 14.97 11.59
CA HIS A 109 -3.56 16.31 11.86
C HIS A 109 -2.76 17.30 11.00
N PRO A 110 -3.41 18.13 10.17
CA PRO A 110 -2.72 19.19 9.47
C PRO A 110 -2.15 20.15 10.52
N HIS A 111 -0.84 20.35 10.49
CA HIS A 111 -0.18 21.45 11.18
C HIS A 111 -0.55 22.79 10.52
#